data_AF-A0A2T7P8J1-F1
#
_entry.id   AF-A0A2T7P8J1-F1
#
_cell.length_a   1.000
_cell.length_b   1.000
_cell.length_c   1.000
_cell.angle_alpha   90.00
_cell.angle_beta   90.00
_cell.angle_gamma   90.00
#
_symmetry.space_group_name_H-M   'P 1'
#
loop_
_entity.id
_entity.type
_entity.pdbx_description
1 polymer ?
#
loop_
_entity_poly.entity_id
_entity_poly.type
_entity_poly.pdbx_seq_one_letter_code
_entity_poly.pdbx_strand_id
1 'polypeptide(L)'
;MDGHTEVGSSSQADDTYSIQSEEQSRARDLAESEDSAQKNDMLQQAMKNGSEDLHELAENTTFMLKVIGGGITRQSYSLFLADLYHIYLAMEEEVERNKQHPILGAVYFPVQLNRKQAIEKDLEFFLGTEWARKAKCTFAAHKYVERIRYLGRTDPAALVAHCYGRYLGDLSGGQILRYKLSKHLNLKLNDKDNSDENNVGLMFYRFENIQNLKKFKDFYSGRLNSLSLDTETFQKIVDETRVMYQLNIDLFTEMDILAEIIPGGYSSSKLGTDQDGSHNSNGNVDGSSNVTALIKALKPSSLSLQCIEKVLLVSIGALFAAALMSFMSSK
;
A
#
# COMPACT_ATOMS: atom_id res chain seq x y z
N MET A 1 -58.48 25.36 74.01
CA MET A 1 -57.67 24.13 74.01
C MET A 1 -57.43 23.80 72.56
N ASP A 2 -56.19 23.99 72.18
CA ASP A 2 -55.68 24.11 70.82
C ASP A 2 -55.63 22.76 70.09
N GLY A 3 -55.95 22.78 68.80
CA GLY A 3 -55.75 21.66 67.89
C GLY A 3 -54.76 22.07 66.80
N HIS A 4 -53.52 21.59 66.94
CA HIS A 4 -52.43 21.83 66.00
C HIS A 4 -52.56 21.02 64.71
N THR A 5 -52.11 21.66 63.63
CA THR A 5 -51.89 21.22 62.25
C THR A 5 -50.88 20.07 62.14
N GLU A 6 -51.10 19.13 61.21
CA GLU A 6 -50.01 18.42 60.52
C GLU A 6 -50.46 18.10 59.08
N VAL A 7 -49.90 18.85 58.11
CA VAL A 7 -50.03 18.59 56.68
C VAL A 7 -48.74 17.93 56.24
N GLY A 8 -48.82 16.68 55.78
CA GLY A 8 -47.68 15.95 55.25
C GLY A 8 -47.22 16.51 53.91
N SER A 9 -45.99 17.00 53.85
CA SER A 9 -45.26 17.26 52.60
C SER A 9 -44.10 16.28 52.47
N SER A 10 -44.34 15.13 51.84
CA SER A 10 -43.29 14.18 51.49
C SER A 10 -43.66 13.46 50.19
N SER A 11 -43.68 14.18 49.07
CA SER A 11 -43.72 13.55 47.74
C SER A 11 -42.96 14.32 46.65
N GLN A 12 -42.21 15.38 47.00
CA GLN A 12 -41.44 16.16 46.01
C GLN A 12 -39.94 15.83 46.01
N ALA A 13 -39.42 15.21 47.07
CA ALA A 13 -38.00 14.91 47.19
C ALA A 13 -37.57 13.65 46.41
N ASP A 14 -38.44 12.63 46.34
CA ASP A 14 -38.13 11.35 45.68
C ASP A 14 -38.15 11.46 44.13
N ASP A 15 -39.13 12.17 43.58
CA ASP A 15 -39.21 12.39 42.13
C ASP A 15 -38.05 13.26 41.62
N THR A 16 -37.57 14.22 42.43
CA THR A 16 -36.45 15.09 42.05
C THR A 16 -35.12 14.31 41.98
N TYR A 17 -34.92 13.32 42.85
CA TYR A 17 -33.71 12.49 42.84
C TYR A 17 -33.67 11.51 41.66
N SER A 18 -34.83 10.95 41.29
CA SER A 18 -34.96 10.07 40.12
C SER A 18 -34.67 10.81 38.81
N ILE A 19 -35.24 12.01 38.63
CA ILE A 19 -35.06 12.84 37.42
C ILE A 19 -33.59 13.27 37.26
N GLN A 20 -32.92 13.66 38.35
CA GLN A 20 -31.50 14.04 38.31
C GLN A 20 -30.58 12.87 37.94
N SER A 21 -30.92 11.65 38.34
CA SER A 21 -30.13 10.46 37.99
C SER A 21 -30.27 10.06 36.52
N GLU A 22 -31.47 10.21 35.94
CA GLU A 22 -31.73 9.94 34.52
C GLU A 22 -31.11 11.01 33.61
N GLU A 23 -31.16 12.29 34.00
CA GLU A 23 -30.47 13.37 33.28
C GLU A 23 -28.95 13.19 33.27
N GLN A 24 -28.36 12.73 34.38
CA GLN A 24 -26.93 12.44 34.46
C GLN A 24 -26.51 11.23 33.61
N SER A 25 -27.34 10.18 33.56
CA SER A 25 -27.11 9.03 32.67
C SER A 25 -27.15 9.47 31.21
N ARG A 26 -28.20 10.21 30.83
CA ARG A 26 -28.39 10.71 29.47
C ARG A 26 -27.28 11.67 29.04
N ALA A 27 -26.80 12.51 29.96
CA ALA A 27 -25.66 13.40 29.71
C ALA A 27 -24.34 12.64 29.52
N ARG A 28 -24.12 11.53 30.22
CA ARG A 28 -22.96 10.64 29.98
C ARG A 28 -23.06 9.94 28.63
N ASP A 29 -24.21 9.39 28.31
CA ASP A 29 -24.44 8.71 27.02
C ASP A 29 -24.25 9.70 25.85
N LEU A 30 -24.69 10.95 26.01
CA LEU A 30 -24.46 12.02 25.04
C LEU A 30 -22.97 12.38 24.92
N ALA A 31 -22.26 12.54 26.04
CA ALA A 31 -20.82 12.85 26.04
C ALA A 31 -19.97 11.71 25.44
N GLU A 32 -20.32 10.45 25.71
CA GLU A 32 -19.67 9.28 25.10
C GLU A 32 -20.02 9.17 23.60
N SER A 33 -21.23 9.55 23.20
CA SER A 33 -21.62 9.63 21.78
C SER A 33 -20.88 10.76 21.04
N GLU A 34 -20.61 11.88 21.72
CA GLU A 34 -19.86 13.01 21.16
C GLU A 34 -18.36 12.72 21.08
N ASP A 35 -17.74 12.11 22.11
CA ASP A 35 -16.33 11.70 22.10
C ASP A 35 -16.06 10.60 21.06
N SER A 36 -16.99 9.64 20.92
CA SER A 36 -16.90 8.61 19.87
C SER A 36 -17.13 9.20 18.47
N ALA A 37 -18.11 10.10 18.28
CA ALA A 37 -18.30 10.79 17.01
C ALA A 37 -17.09 11.67 16.62
N GLN A 38 -16.46 12.33 17.59
CA GLN A 38 -15.28 13.16 17.37
C GLN A 38 -14.02 12.33 17.07
N LYS A 39 -13.85 11.15 17.69
CA LYS A 39 -12.82 10.17 17.30
C LYS A 39 -13.04 9.60 15.90
N ASN A 40 -14.28 9.42 15.48
CA ASN A 40 -14.59 8.87 14.16
C ASN A 40 -14.26 9.86 13.03
N ASP A 41 -14.50 11.17 13.23
CA ASP A 41 -14.03 12.22 12.30
C ASP A 41 -12.49 12.28 12.16
N MET A 42 -11.77 11.60 13.05
CA MET A 42 -10.32 11.55 13.10
C MET A 42 -9.70 10.30 12.49
N LEU A 43 -10.41 9.21 12.15
CA LEU A 43 -9.72 7.96 11.78
C LEU A 43 -8.80 8.14 10.56
N GLN A 44 -9.31 8.72 9.48
CA GLN A 44 -8.46 8.98 8.31
C GLN A 44 -7.31 9.94 8.65
N GLN A 45 -7.60 11.00 9.41
CA GLN A 45 -6.60 11.98 9.79
C GLN A 45 -5.52 11.36 10.70
N ALA A 46 -5.90 10.45 11.59
CA ALA A 46 -5.02 9.73 12.50
C ALA A 46 -4.17 8.72 11.75
N MET A 47 -4.74 7.97 10.79
CA MET A 47 -3.96 7.13 9.88
C MET A 47 -2.95 7.97 9.11
N LYS A 48 -3.35 9.12 8.56
CA LYS A 48 -2.45 10.02 7.82
C LYS A 48 -1.33 10.58 8.71
N ASN A 49 -1.67 11.19 9.84
CA ASN A 49 -0.70 11.82 10.74
C ASN A 49 0.22 10.77 11.39
N GLY A 50 -0.35 9.63 11.77
CA GLY A 50 0.37 8.54 12.43
C GLY A 50 1.34 7.80 11.51
N SER A 51 1.33 8.08 10.20
CA SER A 51 2.21 7.43 9.22
C SER A 51 2.90 8.41 8.27
N GLU A 52 2.91 9.70 8.57
CA GLU A 52 3.46 10.74 7.68
C GLU A 52 4.95 10.53 7.41
N ASP A 53 5.72 10.16 8.44
CA ASP A 53 7.14 9.81 8.37
C ASP A 53 7.42 8.67 7.39
N LEU A 54 6.62 7.59 7.46
CA LEU A 54 6.78 6.43 6.60
C LEU A 54 6.23 6.67 5.19
N HIS A 55 5.21 7.50 5.04
CA HIS A 55 4.72 7.95 3.74
C HIS A 55 5.81 8.74 3.00
N GLU A 56 6.41 9.74 3.66
CA GLU A 56 7.52 10.52 3.10
C GLU A 56 8.70 9.61 2.73
N LEU A 57 9.07 8.67 3.61
CA LEU A 57 10.14 7.72 3.32
C LEU A 57 9.82 6.85 2.10
N ALA A 58 8.59 6.34 1.98
CA ALA A 58 8.16 5.53 0.84
C ALA A 58 8.28 6.29 -0.49
N GLU A 59 7.85 7.56 -0.53
CA GLU A 59 7.96 8.43 -1.71
C GLU A 59 9.41 8.75 -2.09
N ASN A 60 10.30 8.82 -1.10
CA ASN A 60 11.72 9.14 -1.29
C ASN A 60 12.64 7.92 -1.42
N THR A 61 12.09 6.70 -1.53
CA THR A 61 12.91 5.52 -1.86
C THR A 61 13.56 5.67 -3.25
N THR A 62 14.79 5.17 -3.40
CA THR A 62 15.54 5.27 -4.67
C THR A 62 14.74 4.76 -5.87
N PHE A 63 14.06 3.63 -5.71
CA PHE A 63 13.20 3.07 -6.75
C PHE A 63 12.11 4.06 -7.19
N MET A 64 11.37 4.63 -6.23
CA MET A 64 10.31 5.59 -6.54
C MET A 64 10.84 6.88 -7.16
N LEU A 65 11.97 7.40 -6.67
CA LEU A 65 12.64 8.55 -7.28
C LEU A 65 13.06 8.25 -8.72
N LYS A 66 13.55 7.04 -9.03
CA LYS A 66 13.88 6.61 -10.39
C LYS A 66 12.64 6.41 -11.27
N VAL A 67 11.52 5.92 -10.74
CA VAL A 67 10.25 5.86 -11.48
C VAL A 67 9.80 7.27 -11.87
N ILE A 68 9.82 8.22 -10.93
CA ILE A 68 9.42 9.62 -11.18
C ILE A 68 10.41 10.31 -12.13
N GLY A 69 11.70 10.05 -11.95
CA GLY A 69 12.81 10.64 -12.70
C GLY A 69 13.06 10.03 -14.09
N GLY A 70 12.40 8.92 -14.43
CA GLY A 70 12.55 8.26 -15.74
C GLY A 70 13.74 7.31 -15.86
N GLY A 71 14.31 6.90 -14.73
CA GLY A 71 15.36 5.88 -14.68
C GLY A 71 14.83 4.45 -14.83
N ILE A 72 13.52 4.23 -14.70
CA ILE A 72 12.90 2.90 -14.77
C ILE A 72 12.76 2.38 -16.21
N THR A 73 12.98 1.09 -16.43
CA THR A 73 12.72 0.42 -17.72
C THR A 73 11.44 -0.39 -17.71
N ARG A 74 10.99 -0.83 -18.89
CA ARG A 74 9.82 -1.72 -19.03
C ARG A 74 9.99 -3.01 -18.24
N GLN A 75 11.22 -3.53 -18.15
CA GLN A 75 11.52 -4.76 -17.44
C GLN A 75 11.30 -4.60 -15.93
N SER A 76 11.92 -3.59 -15.31
CA SER A 76 11.74 -3.34 -13.87
C SER A 76 10.31 -2.94 -13.52
N TYR A 77 9.66 -2.17 -14.39
CA TYR A 77 8.25 -1.85 -14.19
C TYR A 77 7.35 -3.10 -14.25
N SER A 78 7.62 -4.05 -15.16
CA SER A 78 6.87 -5.30 -15.23
C SER A 78 7.05 -6.20 -14.00
N LEU A 79 8.22 -6.17 -13.36
CA LEU A 79 8.47 -6.87 -12.10
C LEU A 79 7.67 -6.23 -10.96
N PHE A 80 7.70 -4.90 -10.88
CA PHE A 80 6.90 -4.18 -9.89
C PHE A 80 5.39 -4.45 -10.08
N LEU A 81 4.90 -4.46 -11.32
CA LEU A 81 3.52 -4.85 -11.62
C LEU A 81 3.20 -6.29 -11.21
N ALA A 82 4.15 -7.23 -11.35
CA ALA A 82 3.95 -8.61 -10.92
C ALA A 82 3.75 -8.69 -9.40
N ASP A 83 4.50 -7.91 -8.63
CA ASP A 83 4.32 -7.84 -7.17
C ASP A 83 3.00 -7.18 -6.78
N LEU A 84 2.64 -6.08 -7.45
CA LEU A 84 1.32 -5.47 -7.25
C LEU A 84 0.20 -6.49 -7.55
N TYR A 85 0.29 -7.27 -8.63
CA TYR A 85 -0.70 -8.29 -8.94
C TYR A 85 -0.95 -9.23 -7.76
N HIS A 86 0.10 -9.77 -7.15
CA HIS A 86 -0.04 -10.69 -6.01
C HIS A 86 -0.61 -9.99 -4.77
N ILE A 87 -0.19 -8.76 -4.50
CA ILE A 87 -0.67 -7.95 -3.36
C ILE A 87 -2.16 -7.63 -3.52
N TYR A 88 -2.59 -7.11 -4.67
CA TYR A 88 -4.00 -6.78 -4.92
C TYR A 88 -4.87 -8.03 -5.03
N LEU A 89 -4.37 -9.12 -5.65
CA LEU A 89 -5.08 -10.40 -5.63
C LEU A 89 -5.37 -10.84 -4.19
N ALA A 90 -4.37 -10.77 -3.31
CA ALA A 90 -4.55 -11.14 -1.91
C ALA A 90 -5.51 -10.20 -1.18
N MET A 91 -5.35 -8.90 -1.36
CA MET A 91 -6.18 -7.90 -0.71
C MET A 91 -7.64 -8.03 -1.14
N GLU A 92 -7.90 -8.11 -2.44
CA GLU A 92 -9.25 -8.18 -3.01
C GLU A 92 -9.95 -9.49 -2.62
N GLU A 93 -9.25 -10.62 -2.57
CA GLU A 93 -9.82 -11.88 -2.11
C GLU A 93 -10.19 -11.86 -0.61
N GLU A 94 -9.36 -11.27 0.24
CA GLU A 94 -9.66 -11.18 1.67
C GLU A 94 -10.73 -10.13 1.97
N VAL A 95 -10.77 -9.04 1.19
CA VAL A 95 -11.84 -8.05 1.22
C VAL A 95 -13.17 -8.67 0.78
N GLU A 96 -13.17 -9.49 -0.29
CA GLU A 96 -14.35 -10.22 -0.74
C GLU A 96 -14.84 -11.22 0.33
N ARG A 97 -13.92 -11.99 0.92
CA ARG A 97 -14.23 -12.95 1.99
C ARG A 97 -14.91 -12.28 3.18
N ASN A 98 -14.45 -11.07 3.53
CA ASN A 98 -14.88 -10.34 4.73
C ASN A 98 -15.84 -9.17 4.42
N LYS A 99 -16.46 -9.13 3.24
CA LYS A 99 -17.32 -8.01 2.81
C LYS A 99 -18.52 -7.73 3.71
N GLN A 100 -18.95 -8.69 4.53
CA GLN A 100 -20.04 -8.55 5.50
C GLN A 100 -19.55 -8.10 6.89
N HIS A 101 -18.24 -7.99 7.11
CA HIS A 101 -17.69 -7.49 8.36
C HIS A 101 -18.08 -6.01 8.54
N PRO A 102 -18.63 -5.58 9.69
CA PRO A 102 -19.18 -4.22 9.85
C PRO A 102 -18.21 -3.09 9.50
N ILE A 103 -16.94 -3.25 9.87
CA ILE A 103 -15.88 -2.26 9.61
C ILE A 103 -15.38 -2.32 8.16
N LEU A 104 -14.81 -3.45 7.74
CA LEU A 104 -14.25 -3.60 6.39
C LEU A 104 -15.31 -3.45 5.28
N GLY A 105 -16.51 -3.99 5.49
CA GLY A 105 -17.62 -3.88 4.56
C GLY A 105 -18.06 -2.45 4.29
N ALA A 106 -17.79 -1.51 5.22
CA ALA A 106 -18.11 -0.10 5.01
C ALA A 106 -17.28 0.57 3.91
N VAL A 107 -16.12 0.00 3.58
CA VAL A 107 -15.18 0.46 2.54
C VAL A 107 -15.06 -0.51 1.36
N TYR A 108 -16.00 -1.45 1.23
CA TYR A 108 -16.05 -2.43 0.15
C TYR A 108 -16.61 -1.82 -1.15
N PHE A 109 -15.73 -1.44 -2.07
CA PHE A 109 -16.09 -0.82 -3.37
C PHE A 109 -15.44 -1.54 -4.55
N PRO A 110 -15.75 -2.83 -4.79
CA PRO A 110 -15.02 -3.66 -5.75
C PRO A 110 -15.13 -3.15 -7.19
N VAL A 111 -16.30 -2.66 -7.60
CA VAL A 111 -16.55 -2.16 -8.96
C VAL A 111 -15.67 -0.93 -9.24
N GLN A 112 -15.49 -0.08 -8.24
CA GLN A 112 -14.74 1.16 -8.36
C GLN A 112 -13.23 0.94 -8.18
N LEU A 113 -12.82 0.07 -7.25
CA LEU A 113 -11.46 0.04 -6.74
C LEU A 113 -10.65 -1.21 -7.07
N ASN A 114 -11.25 -2.37 -7.38
CA ASN A 114 -10.45 -3.57 -7.65
C ASN A 114 -9.51 -3.33 -8.84
N ARG A 115 -8.25 -3.73 -8.66
CA ARG A 115 -7.13 -3.51 -9.58
C ARG A 115 -6.66 -4.80 -10.24
N LYS A 116 -6.91 -5.98 -9.66
CA LYS A 116 -6.43 -7.27 -10.18
C LYS A 116 -6.57 -7.38 -11.70
N GLN A 117 -7.78 -7.27 -12.23
CA GLN A 117 -8.05 -7.43 -13.67
C GLN A 117 -7.31 -6.40 -14.52
N ALA A 118 -7.14 -5.17 -14.02
CA ALA A 118 -6.41 -4.13 -14.71
C ALA A 118 -4.90 -4.46 -14.76
N ILE A 119 -4.35 -4.98 -13.66
CA ILE A 119 -2.95 -5.42 -13.60
C ILE A 119 -2.72 -6.64 -14.52
N GLU A 120 -3.67 -7.57 -14.61
CA GLU A 120 -3.58 -8.72 -15.54
C GLU A 120 -3.43 -8.25 -16.99
N LYS A 121 -4.19 -7.24 -17.42
CA LYS A 121 -4.07 -6.64 -18.75
C LYS A 121 -2.70 -6.00 -18.97
N ASP A 122 -2.18 -5.27 -17.97
CA ASP A 122 -0.86 -4.66 -18.06
C ASP A 122 0.26 -5.71 -18.10
N LEU A 123 0.14 -6.77 -17.31
CA LEU A 123 1.10 -7.89 -17.31
C LEU A 123 1.08 -8.65 -18.63
N GLU A 124 -0.09 -8.88 -19.23
CA GLU A 124 -0.19 -9.47 -20.56
C GLU A 124 0.49 -8.58 -21.62
N PHE A 125 0.32 -7.26 -21.53
CA PHE A 125 1.00 -6.31 -22.41
C PHE A 125 2.53 -6.37 -22.30
N PHE A 126 3.07 -6.43 -21.08
CA PHE A 126 4.53 -6.44 -20.88
C PHE A 126 5.18 -7.82 -21.04
N LEU A 127 4.50 -8.90 -20.66
CA LEU A 127 5.08 -10.24 -20.57
C LEU A 127 4.52 -11.23 -21.60
N GLY A 128 3.50 -10.83 -22.37
CA GLY A 128 2.79 -11.65 -23.35
C GLY A 128 1.75 -12.58 -22.72
N THR A 129 1.15 -13.45 -23.53
CA THR A 129 0.10 -14.41 -23.11
C THR A 129 0.53 -15.34 -21.97
N GLU A 130 1.83 -15.58 -21.83
CA GLU A 130 2.44 -16.38 -20.75
C GLU A 130 2.68 -15.59 -19.45
N TRP A 131 2.09 -14.39 -19.30
CA TRP A 131 2.33 -13.50 -18.17
C TRP A 131 2.12 -14.20 -16.83
N ALA A 132 1.07 -15.01 -16.68
CA ALA A 132 0.74 -15.67 -15.42
C ALA A 132 1.85 -16.63 -14.96
N ARG A 133 2.57 -17.24 -15.90
CA ARG A 133 3.73 -18.10 -15.59
C ARG A 133 4.96 -17.27 -15.21
N LYS A 134 5.14 -16.08 -15.81
CA LYS A 134 6.31 -15.21 -15.66
C LYS A 134 6.23 -14.24 -14.48
N ALA A 135 5.02 -13.79 -14.12
CA ALA A 135 4.77 -12.83 -13.04
C ALA A 135 4.95 -13.49 -11.66
N LYS A 136 6.20 -13.65 -11.24
CA LYS A 136 6.55 -14.24 -9.95
C LYS A 136 6.57 -13.17 -8.86
N CYS A 137 6.07 -13.56 -7.69
CA CYS A 137 6.10 -12.76 -6.48
C CYS A 137 7.53 -12.74 -5.92
N THR A 138 8.04 -11.56 -5.60
CA THR A 138 9.32 -11.37 -4.91
C THR A 138 9.19 -11.64 -3.41
N PHE A 139 10.30 -11.54 -2.66
CA PHE A 139 10.29 -11.89 -1.25
C PHE A 139 9.51 -10.86 -0.42
N ALA A 140 9.72 -9.56 -0.64
CA ALA A 140 9.01 -8.49 0.05
C ALA A 140 7.52 -8.51 -0.31
N ALA A 141 7.18 -8.73 -1.58
CA ALA A 141 5.79 -8.89 -1.99
C ALA A 141 5.14 -10.11 -1.33
N HIS A 142 5.87 -11.23 -1.19
CA HIS A 142 5.37 -12.40 -0.49
C HIS A 142 5.07 -12.09 0.99
N LYS A 143 5.97 -11.36 1.67
CA LYS A 143 5.75 -10.90 3.05
C LYS A 143 4.54 -9.98 3.18
N TYR A 144 4.34 -9.09 2.21
CA TYR A 144 3.14 -8.26 2.14
C TYR A 144 1.89 -9.13 2.03
N VAL A 145 1.86 -10.05 1.07
CA VAL A 145 0.75 -10.99 0.87
C VAL A 145 0.48 -11.79 2.14
N GLU A 146 1.51 -12.31 2.82
CA GLU A 146 1.35 -13.03 4.10
C GLU A 146 0.64 -12.16 5.14
N ARG A 147 1.00 -10.88 5.27
CA ARG A 147 0.34 -9.96 6.22
C ARG A 147 -1.13 -9.74 5.87
N ILE A 148 -1.44 -9.46 4.60
CA ILE A 148 -2.82 -9.30 4.13
C ILE A 148 -3.66 -10.55 4.46
N ARG A 149 -3.15 -11.74 4.12
CA ARG A 149 -3.84 -13.00 4.37
C ARG A 149 -4.00 -13.29 5.85
N TYR A 150 -3.02 -12.91 6.66
CA TYR A 150 -3.12 -13.01 8.12
C TYR A 150 -4.29 -12.15 8.62
N LEU A 151 -4.31 -10.85 8.30
CA LEU A 151 -5.38 -9.94 8.72
C LEU A 151 -6.75 -10.39 8.23
N GLY A 152 -6.87 -10.77 6.96
CA GLY A 152 -8.13 -11.29 6.41
C GLY A 152 -8.71 -12.49 7.18
N ARG A 153 -7.88 -13.26 7.88
CA ARG A 153 -8.30 -14.41 8.68
C ARG A 153 -8.47 -14.10 10.17
N THR A 154 -7.68 -13.18 10.72
CA THR A 154 -7.59 -12.98 12.17
C THR A 154 -8.12 -11.64 12.64
N ASP A 155 -8.03 -10.61 11.80
CA ASP A 155 -8.44 -9.24 12.13
C ASP A 155 -8.84 -8.46 10.86
N PRO A 156 -10.06 -8.70 10.32
CA PRO A 156 -10.52 -8.00 9.11
C PRO A 156 -10.69 -6.49 9.29
N ALA A 157 -10.84 -5.99 10.53
CA ALA A 157 -10.94 -4.56 10.78
C ALA A 157 -9.62 -3.86 10.44
N ALA A 158 -8.49 -4.41 10.89
CA ALA A 158 -7.16 -3.87 10.58
C ALA A 158 -6.83 -3.89 9.06
N LEU A 159 -7.46 -4.77 8.28
CA LEU A 159 -7.28 -4.80 6.81
C LEU A 159 -7.74 -3.50 6.12
N VAL A 160 -8.56 -2.67 6.78
CA VAL A 160 -8.94 -1.33 6.30
C VAL A 160 -7.71 -0.46 6.05
N ALA A 161 -6.65 -0.58 6.86
CA ALA A 161 -5.42 0.19 6.70
C ALA A 161 -4.75 -0.05 5.34
N HIS A 162 -4.71 -1.31 4.88
CA HIS A 162 -4.17 -1.67 3.57
C HIS A 162 -5.05 -1.18 2.42
N CYS A 163 -6.38 -1.33 2.54
CA CYS A 163 -7.32 -0.81 1.55
C CYS A 163 -7.18 0.72 1.41
N TYR A 164 -7.14 1.42 2.55
CA TYR A 164 -6.93 2.87 2.59
C TYR A 164 -5.61 3.25 1.92
N GLY A 165 -4.48 2.74 2.39
CA GLY A 165 -3.16 3.13 1.90
C GLY A 165 -2.96 2.87 0.42
N ARG A 166 -3.36 1.69 -0.06
CA ARG A 166 -3.23 1.29 -1.47
C ARG A 166 -4.18 2.09 -2.37
N TYR A 167 -5.49 2.02 -2.13
CA TYR A 167 -6.45 2.64 -3.04
C TYR A 167 -6.36 4.17 -3.04
N LEU A 168 -6.17 4.83 -1.88
CA LEU A 168 -6.07 6.29 -1.85
C LEU A 168 -4.75 6.78 -2.44
N GLY A 169 -3.68 6.00 -2.30
CA GLY A 169 -2.41 6.21 -3.00
C GLY A 169 -2.58 6.16 -4.52
N ASP A 170 -3.26 5.14 -5.04
CA ASP A 170 -3.51 4.97 -6.48
C ASP A 170 -4.37 6.10 -7.09
N LEU A 171 -5.37 6.56 -6.33
CA LEU A 171 -6.25 7.68 -6.68
C LEU A 171 -5.60 9.06 -6.49
N SER A 172 -4.37 9.11 -5.96
CA SER A 172 -3.62 10.34 -5.68
C SER A 172 -2.28 10.32 -6.40
N GLY A 173 -1.19 9.92 -5.74
CA GLY A 173 0.15 9.85 -6.34
C GLY A 173 0.22 8.90 -7.53
N GLY A 174 -0.61 7.85 -7.55
CA GLY A 174 -0.71 6.92 -8.69
C GLY A 174 -1.07 7.60 -10.00
N GLN A 175 -1.87 8.69 -9.99
CA GLN A 175 -2.20 9.43 -11.20
C GLN A 175 -1.00 10.22 -11.75
N ILE A 176 -0.12 10.71 -10.86
CA ILE A 176 1.15 11.33 -11.26
C ILE A 176 2.08 10.27 -11.85
N LEU A 177 2.18 9.10 -11.21
CA LEU A 177 2.98 7.98 -11.70
C LEU A 177 2.51 7.52 -13.07
N ARG A 178 1.20 7.38 -13.29
CA ARG A 178 0.60 7.04 -14.59
C ARG A 178 1.11 7.93 -15.71
N TYR A 179 1.09 9.26 -15.50
CA TYR A 179 1.56 10.23 -16.47
C TYR A 179 3.08 10.13 -16.72
N LYS A 180 3.88 9.97 -15.65
CA LYS A 180 5.33 9.83 -15.75
C LYS A 180 5.72 8.55 -16.49
N LEU A 181 5.13 7.42 -16.12
CA LEU A 181 5.35 6.11 -16.76
C LEU A 181 4.97 6.13 -18.24
N SER A 182 3.86 6.79 -18.61
CA SER A 182 3.50 6.97 -20.02
C SER A 182 4.63 7.61 -20.84
N LYS A 183 5.22 8.69 -20.31
CA LYS A 183 6.33 9.37 -20.98
C LYS A 183 7.61 8.53 -20.99
N HIS A 184 8.00 8.02 -19.84
CA HIS A 184 9.30 7.36 -19.65
C HIS A 184 9.37 6.00 -20.33
N LEU A 185 8.25 5.28 -20.43
CA LEU A 185 8.17 3.95 -21.06
C LEU A 185 7.57 3.96 -22.47
N ASN A 186 7.32 5.16 -23.02
CA ASN A 186 6.68 5.38 -24.31
C ASN A 186 5.37 4.59 -24.44
N LEU A 187 4.47 4.73 -23.46
CA LEU A 187 3.16 4.08 -23.43
C LEU A 187 2.09 5.07 -23.88
N LYS A 188 1.10 4.56 -24.61
CA LYS A 188 -0.07 5.35 -24.99
C LYS A 188 -0.85 5.76 -23.74
N LEU A 189 -1.32 6.99 -23.73
CA LEU A 189 -2.17 7.53 -22.67
C LEU A 189 -3.26 8.37 -23.34
N ASN A 190 -4.49 7.88 -23.32
CA ASN A 190 -5.64 8.61 -23.86
C ASN A 190 -6.83 8.53 -22.90
N ASP A 191 -6.99 9.56 -22.07
CA ASP A 191 -8.10 9.65 -21.11
C ASP A 191 -9.48 9.85 -21.77
N LYS A 192 -9.53 10.17 -23.06
CA LYS A 192 -10.78 10.34 -23.81
C LYS A 192 -11.21 9.07 -24.55
N ASP A 193 -10.33 8.09 -24.63
CA ASP A 193 -10.58 6.83 -25.31
C ASP A 193 -10.74 5.73 -24.28
N ASN A 194 -11.93 5.13 -24.28
CA ASN A 194 -12.27 4.08 -23.34
C ASN A 194 -11.77 2.68 -23.75
N SER A 195 -11.17 2.55 -24.93
CA SER A 195 -10.61 1.28 -25.39
C SER A 195 -9.35 0.89 -24.60
N ASP A 196 -9.21 -0.42 -24.37
CA ASP A 196 -8.03 -0.99 -23.73
C ASP A 196 -6.77 -0.72 -24.56
N GLU A 197 -6.84 -0.81 -25.90
CA GLU A 197 -5.70 -0.72 -26.82
C GLU A 197 -4.88 0.59 -26.66
N ASN A 198 -5.53 1.68 -26.28
CA ASN A 198 -4.89 2.99 -26.11
C ASN A 198 -4.49 3.30 -24.66
N ASN A 199 -4.64 2.33 -23.74
CA ASN A 199 -4.31 2.48 -22.32
C ASN A 199 -3.54 1.26 -21.73
N VAL A 200 -3.34 0.18 -22.50
CA VAL A 200 -2.54 -0.98 -22.07
C VAL A 200 -1.14 -0.60 -21.59
N GLY A 201 -0.70 -1.25 -20.51
CA GLY A 201 0.53 -0.93 -19.79
C GLY A 201 0.34 0.12 -18.68
N LEU A 202 -0.84 0.74 -18.58
CA LEU A 202 -1.22 1.71 -17.55
C LEU A 202 -2.67 1.49 -17.04
N MET A 203 -3.27 0.34 -17.30
CA MET A 203 -4.64 0.00 -16.91
C MET A 203 -4.80 0.01 -15.39
N PHE A 204 -3.78 -0.40 -14.63
CA PHE A 204 -3.76 -0.35 -13.17
C PHE A 204 -4.21 1.00 -12.60
N TYR A 205 -3.75 2.10 -13.22
CA TYR A 205 -4.03 3.45 -12.75
C TYR A 205 -5.35 4.03 -13.30
N ARG A 206 -6.09 3.27 -14.11
CA ARG A 206 -7.36 3.71 -14.70
C ARG A 206 -8.55 3.24 -13.87
N PHE A 207 -9.38 4.17 -13.44
CA PHE A 207 -10.56 3.91 -12.60
C PHE A 207 -11.84 4.24 -13.37
N GLU A 208 -12.24 3.35 -14.28
CA GLU A 208 -13.35 3.57 -15.23
C GLU A 208 -14.69 3.83 -14.55
N ASN A 209 -14.91 3.23 -13.38
CA ASN A 209 -16.14 3.36 -12.61
C ASN A 209 -16.11 4.53 -11.62
N ILE A 210 -15.13 5.44 -11.73
CA ILE A 210 -15.02 6.65 -10.92
C ILE A 210 -14.98 7.89 -11.83
N GLN A 211 -16.11 8.61 -11.91
CA GLN A 211 -16.22 9.80 -12.75
C GLN A 211 -15.40 10.99 -12.22
N ASN A 212 -15.27 11.11 -10.90
CA ASN A 212 -14.55 12.21 -10.27
C ASN A 212 -13.74 11.68 -9.09
N LEU A 213 -12.42 11.58 -9.29
CA LEU A 213 -11.50 11.03 -8.28
C LEU A 213 -11.56 11.81 -6.96
N LYS A 214 -11.64 13.15 -7.01
CA LYS A 214 -11.73 13.95 -5.78
C LYS A 214 -12.99 13.61 -4.99
N LYS A 215 -14.16 13.63 -5.63
CA LYS A 215 -15.43 13.31 -4.97
C LYS A 215 -15.45 11.90 -4.41
N PHE A 216 -14.87 10.94 -5.12
CA PHE A 216 -14.80 9.56 -4.65
C PHE A 216 -13.87 9.42 -3.43
N LYS A 217 -12.72 10.11 -3.43
CA LYS A 217 -11.84 10.16 -2.26
C LYS A 217 -12.55 10.79 -1.05
N ASP A 218 -13.20 11.93 -1.24
CA ASP A 218 -13.98 12.60 -0.17
C ASP A 218 -15.09 11.68 0.36
N PHE A 219 -15.76 10.93 -0.51
CA PHE A 219 -16.76 9.93 -0.14
C PHE A 219 -16.15 8.76 0.65
N TYR A 220 -15.05 8.17 0.17
CA TYR A 220 -14.35 7.08 0.85
C TYR A 220 -13.87 7.51 2.25
N SER A 221 -13.30 8.71 2.33
CA SER A 221 -12.95 9.39 3.58
C SER A 221 -14.13 9.51 4.54
N GLY A 222 -15.28 9.98 4.05
CA GLY A 222 -16.50 10.05 4.84
C GLY A 222 -16.98 8.68 5.34
N ARG A 223 -16.77 7.61 4.57
CA ARG A 223 -17.09 6.24 5.02
C ARG A 223 -16.20 5.79 6.16
N LEU A 224 -14.88 6.00 6.05
CA LEU A 224 -13.92 5.72 7.13
C LEU A 224 -14.28 6.50 8.40
N ASN A 225 -14.58 7.79 8.24
CA ASN A 225 -14.90 8.66 9.37
C ASN A 225 -16.28 8.38 10.01
N SER A 226 -17.11 7.55 9.37
CA SER A 226 -18.43 7.15 9.90
C SER A 226 -18.39 5.81 10.65
N LEU A 227 -17.23 5.14 10.68
CA LEU A 227 -17.07 3.86 11.37
C LEU A 227 -17.20 4.03 12.88
N SER A 228 -18.10 3.28 13.53
CA SER A 228 -18.14 3.20 14.98
C SER A 228 -17.06 2.25 15.49
N LEU A 229 -15.97 2.79 16.04
CA LEU A 229 -14.83 2.02 16.53
C LEU A 229 -14.63 2.19 18.04
N ASP A 230 -14.32 1.09 18.73
CA ASP A 230 -13.72 1.18 20.05
C ASP A 230 -12.26 1.66 19.96
N THR A 231 -11.71 2.08 21.10
CA THR A 231 -10.36 2.65 21.17
C THR A 231 -9.28 1.66 20.73
N GLU A 232 -9.46 0.37 21.04
CA GLU A 232 -8.51 -0.68 20.69
C GLU A 232 -8.44 -0.90 19.17
N THR A 233 -9.60 -1.02 18.53
CA THR A 233 -9.73 -1.20 17.09
C THR A 233 -9.27 0.03 16.32
N PHE A 234 -9.58 1.23 16.82
CA PHE A 234 -9.07 2.48 16.28
C PHE A 234 -7.53 2.47 16.25
N GLN A 235 -6.89 2.20 17.39
CA GLN A 235 -5.43 2.20 17.48
C GLN A 235 -4.81 1.10 16.60
N LYS A 236 -5.42 -0.10 16.56
CA LYS A 236 -4.98 -1.18 15.67
C LYS A 236 -4.95 -0.77 14.20
N ILE A 237 -5.97 -0.08 13.72
CA ILE A 237 -6.02 0.40 12.31
C ILE A 237 -4.95 1.45 12.04
N VAL A 238 -4.72 2.37 12.99
CA VAL A 238 -3.66 3.38 12.88
C VAL A 238 -2.27 2.73 12.87
N ASP A 239 -2.01 1.80 13.78
CA ASP A 239 -0.74 1.07 13.84
C ASP A 239 -0.52 0.21 12.60
N GLU A 240 -1.58 -0.43 12.09
CA GLU A 240 -1.50 -1.22 10.86
C GLU A 240 -1.20 -0.36 9.64
N THR A 241 -1.61 0.92 9.64
CA THR A 241 -1.24 1.86 8.57
C THR A 241 0.28 2.05 8.51
N ARG A 242 0.97 2.07 9.66
CA ARG A 242 2.44 2.10 9.67
C ARG A 242 3.05 0.82 9.12
N VAL A 243 2.52 -0.34 9.48
CA VAL A 243 2.94 -1.65 8.94
C VAL A 243 2.77 -1.69 7.43
N MET A 244 1.64 -1.21 6.92
CA MET A 244 1.34 -1.09 5.50
C MET A 244 2.38 -0.23 4.77
N TYR A 245 2.78 0.93 5.30
CA TYR A 245 3.85 1.74 4.69
C TYR A 245 5.21 1.05 4.76
N GLN A 246 5.56 0.42 5.89
CA GLN A 246 6.81 -0.32 6.00
C GLN A 246 6.91 -1.43 4.94
N LEU A 247 5.82 -2.18 4.72
CA LEU A 247 5.78 -3.21 3.68
C LEU A 247 5.92 -2.63 2.26
N ASN A 248 5.41 -1.42 2.00
CA ASN A 248 5.66 -0.73 0.73
C ASN A 248 7.13 -0.28 0.60
N ILE A 249 7.74 0.23 1.68
CA ILE A 249 9.16 0.62 1.70
C ILE A 249 10.04 -0.61 1.43
N ASP A 250 9.75 -1.74 2.07
CA ASP A 250 10.48 -2.99 1.89
C ASP A 250 10.36 -3.47 0.43
N LEU A 251 9.15 -3.39 -0.13
CA LEU A 251 8.90 -3.69 -1.54
C LEU A 251 9.73 -2.79 -2.48
N PHE A 252 9.69 -1.47 -2.29
CA PHE A 252 10.44 -0.53 -3.12
C PHE A 252 11.95 -0.70 -2.97
N THR A 253 12.41 -1.04 -1.78
CA THR A 253 13.83 -1.34 -1.51
C THR A 253 14.28 -2.60 -2.23
N GLU A 254 13.48 -3.67 -2.19
CA GLU A 254 13.77 -4.88 -2.96
C GLU A 254 13.74 -4.61 -4.46
N MET A 255 12.77 -3.83 -4.94
CA MET A 255 12.69 -3.44 -6.36
C MET A 255 13.93 -2.65 -6.81
N ASP A 256 14.48 -1.78 -5.96
CA ASP A 256 15.71 -1.04 -6.27
C ASP A 256 16.87 -2.00 -6.52
N ILE A 257 17.07 -2.94 -5.59
CA ILE A 257 18.12 -3.97 -5.69
C ILE A 257 17.95 -4.81 -6.96
N LEU A 258 16.72 -5.26 -7.24
CA LEU A 258 16.44 -6.07 -8.43
C LEU A 258 16.69 -5.29 -9.73
N ALA A 259 16.34 -4.01 -9.77
CA ALA A 259 16.57 -3.17 -10.94
C ALA A 259 18.07 -2.88 -11.19
N GLU A 260 18.92 -2.96 -10.18
CA GLU A 260 20.38 -2.83 -10.34
C GLU A 260 21.04 -4.12 -10.88
N ILE A 261 20.56 -5.29 -10.47
CA ILE A 261 21.18 -6.56 -10.85
C ILE A 261 20.66 -7.12 -12.18
N ILE A 262 19.44 -6.77 -12.57
CA ILE A 262 18.84 -7.25 -13.81
C ILE A 262 19.42 -6.46 -14.99
N PRO A 263 19.93 -7.12 -16.05
CA PRO A 263 20.45 -6.42 -17.22
C PRO A 263 19.39 -5.49 -17.83
N GLY A 264 19.68 -4.18 -17.85
CA GLY A 264 18.72 -3.18 -18.31
C GLY A 264 17.57 -2.89 -17.35
N GLY A 265 17.72 -3.20 -16.05
CA GLY A 265 16.72 -2.88 -15.03
C GLY A 265 16.57 -1.37 -14.79
N TYR A 266 17.66 -0.61 -14.90
CA TYR A 266 17.62 0.84 -15.00
C TYR A 266 18.12 1.32 -16.36
N SER A 267 17.60 2.46 -16.82
CA SER A 267 18.06 3.10 -18.05
C SER A 267 19.51 3.55 -17.88
N SER A 268 20.34 3.25 -18.86
CA SER A 268 21.75 3.69 -18.93
C SER A 268 21.91 5.18 -19.26
N SER A 269 20.81 5.88 -19.59
CA SER A 269 20.82 7.32 -19.83
C SER A 269 20.91 8.09 -18.51
N LYS A 270 22.16 8.47 -18.16
CA LYS A 270 22.60 9.50 -17.20
C LYS A 270 21.57 9.92 -16.14
N LEU A 271 21.84 9.59 -14.87
CA LEU A 271 21.57 10.52 -13.77
C LEU A 271 22.05 11.90 -14.24
N GLY A 272 21.21 12.93 -14.14
CA GLY A 272 21.57 14.30 -14.47
C GLY A 272 22.84 14.70 -13.74
N THR A 273 23.96 14.71 -14.46
CA THR A 273 25.21 15.31 -14.03
C THR A 273 25.17 16.77 -14.45
N ASP A 274 25.00 17.67 -13.49
CA ASP A 274 25.58 19.01 -13.61
C ASP A 274 26.78 19.09 -12.65
N GLN A 275 27.95 19.12 -13.29
CA GLN A 275 29.27 19.64 -12.92
C GLN A 275 29.81 19.39 -11.49
N ASP A 276 30.89 18.61 -11.37
CA ASP A 276 32.26 19.14 -11.53
C ASP A 276 33.30 17.99 -11.59
N GLY A 277 34.44 18.25 -12.24
CA GLY A 277 35.71 17.55 -11.96
C GLY A 277 36.01 16.20 -12.64
N SER A 278 36.72 16.28 -13.76
CA SER A 278 37.70 15.30 -14.29
C SER A 278 38.08 14.12 -13.36
N HIS A 279 37.79 12.89 -13.79
CA HIS A 279 38.81 11.83 -13.82
C HIS A 279 38.44 10.68 -14.76
N ASN A 280 39.40 10.35 -15.62
CA ASN A 280 39.39 9.23 -16.53
C ASN A 280 39.78 7.96 -15.76
N SER A 281 38.92 6.94 -15.74
CA SER A 281 39.36 5.58 -15.40
C SER A 281 38.49 4.54 -16.11
N ASN A 282 39.13 3.83 -17.03
CA ASN A 282 38.71 2.49 -17.44
C ASN A 282 38.66 1.59 -16.20
N GLY A 283 37.46 1.20 -15.78
CA GLY A 283 37.24 0.27 -14.68
C GLY A 283 36.32 -0.86 -15.13
N ASN A 284 36.91 -2.03 -15.33
CA ASN A 284 36.19 -3.28 -15.50
C ASN A 284 35.29 -3.48 -14.26
N VAL A 285 33.97 -3.55 -14.44
CA VAL A 285 33.01 -3.64 -13.33
C VAL A 285 33.05 -5.05 -12.76
N ASP A 286 33.77 -5.21 -11.65
CA ASP A 286 33.89 -6.47 -10.93
C ASP A 286 32.66 -6.73 -10.04
N GLY A 287 31.75 -7.58 -10.54
CA GLY A 287 30.48 -7.93 -9.88
C GLY A 287 30.63 -8.64 -8.53
N SER A 288 31.84 -9.05 -8.15
CA SER A 288 32.14 -9.65 -6.84
C SER A 288 32.00 -8.67 -5.66
N SER A 289 32.27 -7.38 -5.90
CA SER A 289 32.20 -6.34 -4.86
C SER A 289 30.77 -6.06 -4.38
N ASN A 290 29.79 -6.12 -5.28
CA ASN A 290 28.38 -5.85 -4.99
C ASN A 290 27.71 -7.00 -4.21
N VAL A 291 28.12 -8.26 -4.44
CA VAL A 291 27.65 -9.41 -3.65
C VAL A 291 28.13 -9.33 -2.19
N THR A 292 29.33 -8.77 -1.97
CA THR A 292 29.86 -8.59 -0.62
C THR A 292 29.13 -7.48 0.13
N ALA A 293 28.69 -6.42 -0.58
CA ALA A 293 27.81 -5.39 -0.02
C ALA A 293 26.40 -5.94 0.29
N LEU A 294 25.86 -6.81 -0.57
CA LEU A 294 24.59 -7.53 -0.41
C LEU A 294 24.56 -8.36 0.89
N ILE A 295 25.61 -9.13 1.17
CA ILE A 295 25.73 -9.95 2.41
C ILE A 295 25.82 -9.06 3.66
N LYS A 296 26.41 -7.87 3.53
CA LYS A 296 26.62 -6.94 4.66
C LYS A 296 25.39 -6.09 4.98
N ALA A 297 24.53 -5.82 4.00
CA ALA A 297 23.27 -5.08 4.16
C ALA A 297 22.15 -5.95 4.78
N LEU A 298 22.20 -7.27 4.58
CA LEU A 298 21.31 -8.24 5.22
C LEU A 298 21.74 -8.46 6.68
N LYS A 299 21.26 -7.62 7.62
CA LYS A 299 21.50 -7.83 9.06
C LYS A 299 20.97 -9.23 9.49
N PRO A 300 21.74 -10.03 10.25
CA PRO A 300 21.37 -11.41 10.60
C PRO A 300 20.21 -11.58 11.58
N SER A 301 19.50 -10.51 11.98
CA SER A 301 18.51 -10.60 13.06
C SER A 301 17.08 -10.95 12.64
N SER A 302 16.78 -11.19 11.36
CA SER A 302 15.39 -11.47 10.93
C SER A 302 15.21 -12.45 9.77
N LEU A 303 16.27 -13.11 9.28
CA LEU A 303 16.16 -14.08 8.18
C LEU A 303 16.58 -15.47 8.67
N SER A 304 15.68 -16.45 8.52
CA SER A 304 16.03 -17.85 8.76
C SER A 304 17.14 -18.30 7.80
N LEU A 305 17.98 -19.26 8.19
CA LEU A 305 19.06 -19.81 7.34
C LEU A 305 18.56 -20.22 5.93
N GLN A 306 17.30 -20.63 5.82
CA GLN A 306 16.65 -21.01 4.56
C GLN A 306 16.44 -19.82 3.60
N CYS A 307 16.34 -18.59 4.10
CA CYS A 307 16.24 -17.37 3.27
C CYS A 307 17.58 -17.02 2.62
N ILE A 308 18.67 -17.12 3.40
CA ILE A 308 20.03 -16.84 2.91
C ILE A 308 20.39 -17.84 1.81
N GLU A 309 20.06 -19.12 2.02
CA GLU A 309 20.32 -20.17 1.03
C GLU A 309 19.57 -19.94 -0.30
N LYS A 310 18.31 -19.49 -0.25
CA LYS A 310 17.51 -19.23 -1.46
C LYS A 310 17.96 -17.98 -2.23
N VAL A 311 18.31 -16.89 -1.53
CA VAL A 311 18.86 -15.69 -2.18
C VAL A 311 20.21 -15.98 -2.82
N LEU A 312 21.07 -16.76 -2.15
CA LEU A 312 22.34 -17.22 -2.72
C LEU A 312 22.14 -18.13 -3.92
N LEU A 313 21.17 -19.07 -3.89
CA LEU A 313 20.86 -19.94 -5.04
C LEU A 313 20.37 -19.17 -6.26
N VAL A 314 19.53 -18.14 -6.08
CA VAL A 314 19.07 -17.27 -7.17
C VAL A 314 20.23 -16.44 -7.74
N SER A 315 21.09 -15.90 -6.86
CA SER A 315 22.25 -15.09 -7.25
C SER A 315 23.31 -15.92 -7.98
N ILE A 316 23.60 -17.13 -7.49
CA ILE A 316 24.51 -18.09 -8.14
C ILE A 316 23.93 -18.56 -9.47
N GLY A 317 22.63 -18.84 -9.55
CA GLY A 317 21.95 -19.21 -10.79
C GLY A 317 22.02 -18.12 -11.86
N ALA A 318 21.84 -16.85 -11.47
CA ALA A 318 21.97 -15.70 -12.36
C ALA A 318 23.42 -15.51 -12.85
N LEU A 319 24.42 -15.66 -11.97
CA LEU A 319 25.83 -15.60 -12.32
C LEU A 319 26.24 -16.74 -13.26
N PHE A 320 25.74 -17.96 -13.04
CA PHE A 320 26.01 -19.11 -13.89
C PHE A 320 25.38 -18.95 -15.28
N ALA A 321 24.15 -18.43 -15.35
CA ALA A 321 23.49 -18.13 -16.62
C ALA A 321 24.22 -17.02 -17.41
N ALA A 322 24.69 -15.97 -16.73
CA ALA A 322 25.49 -14.91 -17.34
C ALA A 322 26.83 -15.42 -17.88
N ALA A 323 27.52 -16.29 -17.12
CA ALA A 323 28.77 -16.92 -17.54
C ALA A 323 28.57 -17.86 -18.75
N LEU A 324 27.47 -18.64 -18.77
CA LEU A 324 27.14 -19.52 -19.89
C LEU A 324 26.85 -18.73 -21.18
N MET A 325 26.11 -17.62 -21.06
CA MET A 325 25.79 -16.73 -22.18
C MET A 325 27.04 -16.05 -22.77
N SER A 326 27.99 -15.63 -21.92
CA SER A 326 29.29 -15.13 -22.36
C SER A 326 30.14 -16.20 -23.04
N PHE A 327 30.15 -17.43 -22.53
CA PHE A 327 30.88 -18.55 -23.14
C PHE A 327 30.30 -18.97 -24.50
N MET A 328 28.97 -18.96 -24.64
CA MET A 328 28.29 -19.30 -25.89
C MET A 328 28.41 -18.19 -26.95
N SER A 329 28.58 -16.93 -26.55
CA SER A 329 28.78 -15.80 -27.48
C SER A 329 30.23 -15.64 -27.95
N SER A 330 31.17 -16.39 -27.35
CA SER A 330 32.61 -16.32 -27.66
C SER A 330 33.10 -17.46 -28.55
N LYS A 331 32.19 -18.27 -29.12
CA LYS A 331 32.44 -19.29 -30.15
C LYS A 331 31.64 -18.95 -31.41
#